data_AF-A0A1V3G4J6-F1
#
_entry.id   AF-A0A1V3G4J6-F1
#
_cell.length_a   1.000
_cell.length_b   1.000
_cell.length_c   1.000
_cell.angle_alpha   90.00
_cell.angle_beta   90.00
_cell.angle_gamma   90.00
#
_symmetry.space_group_name_H-M   'P 1'
#
loop_
_entity.id
_entity.type
_entity.pdbx_description
1 polymer ?
#
loop_
_entity_poly.entity_id
_entity_poly.type
_entity_poly.pdbx_seq_one_letter_code
_entity_poly.pdbx_strand_id
1 'polypeptide(L)'
;MKWINNLESFPYPFKGSTYRYSNNSIPMKTPLCVEVTPDYIEEMQLKRTLLNHHAERCYQSLPHTITGQWEIVELVIDHLAAQYPDQFSVEKKGSKWTFNNKILEEKQEFTFGGESTFPEEPLAFISRHVQEDLILMMQRDGDLYLDAGQLCFPANWSLAFNLGMKFKCIHHPIPGFKEEGLDDRILQFLMRLEAGNPWERKNWSLMAGDRLDTSLETFDQWGKLRKQVTKENAGELVHIRVEVQKLFRLPRTNGILFTINTHLLSLENLVSNREWLKQFHDILSELPPHITDYKGISLYKNEVLKYLSEKLESGKVV
;
A
#
# COMPACT_ATOMS: atom_id res chain seq x y z
N MET A 1 -19.20 -1.22 4.31
CA MET A 1 -18.55 -2.54 4.20
C MET A 1 -17.64 -2.65 5.41
N LYS A 2 -17.72 -3.71 6.21
CA LYS A 2 -16.78 -3.93 7.32
C LYS A 2 -15.75 -4.94 6.81
N TRP A 3 -14.49 -4.56 6.72
CA TRP A 3 -13.41 -5.48 6.32
C TRP A 3 -13.30 -6.63 7.32
N ILE A 4 -12.91 -7.81 6.84
CA ILE A 4 -12.65 -8.97 7.71
C ILE A 4 -11.38 -8.65 8.52
N ASN A 5 -11.58 -7.99 9.66
CA ASN A 5 -10.55 -7.61 10.62
C ASN A 5 -9.99 -8.86 11.32
N ASN A 6 -9.18 -9.66 10.62
CA ASN A 6 -8.50 -10.78 11.25
C ASN A 6 -7.23 -10.30 11.96
N LEU A 7 -7.31 -10.27 13.30
CA LEU A 7 -6.20 -9.90 14.16
C LEU A 7 -4.96 -10.78 13.96
N GLU A 8 -5.15 -12.07 13.65
CA GLU A 8 -4.06 -13.05 13.52
C GLU A 8 -3.20 -12.80 12.27
N SER A 9 -3.83 -12.37 11.17
CA SER A 9 -3.14 -12.08 9.91
C SER A 9 -2.79 -10.60 9.73
N PHE A 10 -3.19 -9.72 10.66
CA PHE A 10 -2.91 -8.30 10.54
C PHE A 10 -1.39 -8.05 10.62
N PRO A 11 -0.79 -7.33 9.65
CA PRO A 11 0.66 -7.19 9.56
C PRO A 11 1.18 -6.10 10.52
N TYR A 12 0.93 -6.23 11.83
CA TYR A 12 1.32 -5.26 12.85
C TYR A 12 2.77 -4.75 12.66
N PRO A 13 3.02 -3.42 12.63
CA PRO A 13 4.24 -2.87 12.05
C PRO A 13 5.36 -2.63 13.07
N PHE A 14 5.07 -2.75 14.37
CA PHE A 14 5.97 -2.29 15.43
C PHE A 14 6.74 -3.43 16.09
N LYS A 15 8.01 -3.15 16.41
CA LYS A 15 8.90 -4.08 17.14
C LYS A 15 9.37 -3.55 18.50
N GLY A 16 9.29 -2.23 18.72
CA GLY A 16 9.65 -1.57 19.98
C GLY A 16 8.57 -0.59 20.44
N SER A 17 8.79 0.10 21.56
CA SER A 17 7.82 1.04 22.16
C SER A 17 7.96 2.50 21.69
N THR A 18 8.90 2.78 20.78
CA THR A 18 9.08 4.10 20.17
C THR A 18 9.10 3.97 18.65
N TYR A 19 8.73 5.06 17.96
CA TYR A 19 8.75 5.12 16.50
C TYR A 19 9.56 6.32 16.00
N ARG A 20 10.49 6.04 15.08
CA ARG A 20 11.26 7.03 14.32
C ARG A 20 11.35 6.57 12.87
N TYR A 21 11.56 7.50 11.96
CA TYR A 21 11.84 7.13 10.57
C TYR A 21 13.19 6.42 10.47
N SER A 22 13.21 5.34 9.71
CA SER A 22 14.41 4.59 9.38
C SER A 22 14.17 3.86 8.06
N ASN A 23 15.25 3.39 7.42
CA ASN A 23 15.10 2.38 6.39
C ASN A 23 14.82 1.03 7.06
N ASN A 24 13.55 0.69 7.20
CA ASN A 24 13.09 -0.57 7.80
C ASN A 24 12.87 -1.67 6.77
N SER A 25 13.46 -1.55 5.57
CA SER A 25 13.39 -2.57 4.53
C SER A 25 14.19 -3.80 4.92
N ILE A 26 13.62 -4.98 4.69
CA ILE A 26 14.25 -6.27 4.91
C ILE A 26 14.19 -7.10 3.62
N PRO A 27 15.19 -7.97 3.36
CA PRO A 27 15.13 -8.89 2.22
C PRO A 27 13.96 -9.85 2.39
N MET A 28 13.24 -10.12 1.30
CA MET A 28 12.16 -11.10 1.32
C MET A 28 12.74 -12.52 1.23
N LYS A 29 12.24 -13.42 2.07
CA LYS A 29 12.59 -14.85 1.99
C LYS A 29 11.93 -15.55 0.81
N THR A 30 10.68 -15.20 0.56
CA THR A 30 9.89 -15.73 -0.56
C THR A 30 9.50 -14.55 -1.47
N PRO A 31 10.09 -14.46 -2.67
CA PRO A 31 9.76 -13.43 -3.66
C PRO A 31 8.30 -13.54 -4.12
N LEU A 32 7.39 -12.81 -3.48
CA LEU A 32 5.97 -12.75 -3.85
C LEU A 32 5.51 -11.29 -3.91
N CYS A 33 5.27 -10.77 -5.12
CA CYS A 33 4.99 -9.35 -5.33
C CYS A 33 3.59 -8.91 -4.89
N VAL A 34 2.63 -9.83 -4.88
CA VAL A 34 1.22 -9.59 -4.53
C VAL A 34 0.66 -10.72 -3.69
N GLU A 35 -0.27 -10.40 -2.79
CA GLU A 35 -0.95 -11.35 -1.92
C GLU A 35 -2.45 -11.36 -2.19
N VAL A 36 -3.06 -12.51 -1.89
CA VAL A 36 -4.51 -12.70 -1.97
C VAL A 36 -5.03 -12.99 -0.56
N THR A 37 -5.89 -12.12 -0.07
CA THR A 37 -6.49 -12.20 1.27
C THR A 37 -7.97 -12.59 1.17
N PRO A 38 -8.63 -12.92 2.29
CA PRO A 38 -10.07 -13.20 2.30
C PRO A 38 -10.95 -12.04 1.79
N ASP A 39 -10.46 -10.79 1.84
CA ASP A 39 -11.18 -9.59 1.39
C ASP A 39 -10.99 -9.31 -0.13
N TYR A 40 -10.40 -10.24 -0.88
CA TYR A 40 -10.04 -10.04 -2.29
C TYR A 40 -11.23 -9.59 -3.15
N ILE A 41 -12.40 -10.22 -3.01
CA ILE A 41 -13.58 -9.89 -3.84
C ILE A 41 -14.03 -8.45 -3.56
N GLU A 42 -14.14 -8.10 -2.29
CA GLU A 42 -14.57 -6.80 -1.81
C GLU A 42 -13.62 -5.68 -2.23
N GLU A 43 -12.31 -5.90 -2.05
CA GLU A 43 -11.29 -4.93 -2.48
C GLU A 43 -11.23 -4.80 -4.00
N MET A 44 -11.40 -5.88 -4.76
CA MET A 44 -11.39 -5.83 -6.22
C MET A 44 -12.61 -5.08 -6.75
N GLN A 45 -13.79 -5.28 -6.16
CA GLN A 45 -14.98 -4.52 -6.49
C GLN A 45 -14.78 -3.02 -6.24
N LEU A 46 -14.24 -2.65 -5.07
CA LEU A 46 -13.95 -1.25 -4.74
C LEU A 46 -12.92 -0.65 -5.70
N LYS A 47 -11.80 -1.35 -5.93
CA LYS A 47 -10.73 -0.89 -6.84
C LYS A 47 -11.24 -0.69 -8.25
N ARG A 48 -12.01 -1.64 -8.80
CA ARG A 48 -12.60 -1.53 -10.15
C ARG A 48 -13.60 -0.40 -10.26
N THR A 49 -14.41 -0.18 -9.22
CA THR A 49 -15.33 0.96 -9.14
C THR A 49 -14.55 2.29 -9.23
N LEU A 50 -13.46 2.41 -8.46
CA LEU A 50 -12.60 3.59 -8.48
C LEU A 50 -11.92 3.79 -9.85
N LEU A 51 -11.35 2.74 -10.43
CA LEU A 51 -10.74 2.80 -11.76
C LEU A 51 -11.73 3.16 -12.87
N ASN A 52 -13.00 2.76 -12.75
CA ASN A 52 -14.02 3.06 -13.75
C ASN A 52 -14.58 4.48 -13.63
N HIS A 53 -14.75 4.98 -12.41
CA HIS A 53 -15.40 6.29 -12.16
C HIS A 53 -14.42 7.44 -11.93
N HIS A 54 -13.16 7.14 -11.60
CA HIS A 54 -12.14 8.11 -11.23
C HIS A 54 -10.77 7.74 -11.83
N ALA A 55 -10.77 7.25 -13.08
CA ALA A 55 -9.59 6.78 -13.78
C ALA A 55 -8.44 7.82 -13.73
N GLU A 56 -8.77 9.11 -13.88
CA GLU A 56 -7.82 10.22 -13.95
C GLU A 56 -6.94 10.38 -12.71
N ARG A 57 -7.41 9.95 -11.53
CA ARG A 57 -6.61 9.95 -10.29
C ARG A 57 -6.11 8.56 -9.90
N CYS A 58 -6.79 7.51 -10.36
CA CYS A 58 -6.51 6.13 -9.96
C CYS A 58 -5.51 5.42 -10.87
N TYR A 59 -5.31 5.89 -12.09
CA TYR A 59 -4.31 5.35 -13.01
C TYR A 59 -3.70 6.45 -13.87
N GLN A 60 -2.38 6.50 -13.93
CA GLN A 60 -1.64 7.37 -14.84
C GLN A 60 -0.34 6.71 -15.27
N SER A 61 0.09 7.00 -16.48
CA SER A 61 1.33 6.49 -17.06
C SER A 61 1.92 7.47 -18.06
N LEU A 62 3.23 7.37 -18.27
CA LEU A 62 3.93 8.03 -19.37
C LEU A 62 4.21 7.04 -20.50
N PRO A 63 4.19 7.46 -21.78
CA PRO A 63 4.28 6.54 -22.93
C PRO A 63 5.51 5.62 -22.93
N HIS A 64 6.66 6.06 -22.40
CA HIS A 64 7.88 5.24 -22.36
C HIS A 64 7.82 4.08 -21.37
N THR A 65 6.77 3.98 -20.54
CA THR A 65 6.66 2.96 -19.49
C THR A 65 6.05 1.64 -19.97
N ILE A 66 5.47 1.58 -21.17
CA ILE A 66 4.68 0.43 -21.66
C ILE A 66 5.42 -0.91 -21.55
N THR A 67 6.71 -0.95 -21.88
CA THR A 67 7.53 -2.18 -21.73
C THR A 67 7.64 -2.62 -20.26
N GLY A 68 7.80 -1.67 -19.35
CA GLY A 68 7.87 -1.93 -17.91
C GLY A 68 6.53 -2.36 -17.34
N GLN A 69 5.43 -1.83 -17.88
CA GLN A 69 4.08 -2.28 -17.53
C GLN A 69 3.83 -3.73 -17.93
N TRP A 70 4.18 -4.13 -19.16
CA TRP A 70 4.09 -5.54 -19.58
C TRP A 70 4.96 -6.45 -18.71
N GLU A 71 6.13 -5.97 -18.30
CA GLU A 71 6.98 -6.71 -17.40
C GLU A 71 6.37 -6.92 -16.01
N ILE A 72 5.62 -5.93 -15.50
CA ILE A 72 4.82 -6.09 -14.28
C ILE A 72 3.70 -7.11 -14.50
N VAL A 73 3.00 -7.08 -15.64
CA VAL A 73 1.95 -8.07 -15.97
C VAL A 73 2.50 -9.49 -15.89
N GLU A 74 3.65 -9.76 -16.51
CA GLU A 74 4.28 -11.08 -16.43
C GLU A 74 4.62 -11.48 -14.99
N LEU A 75 5.32 -10.61 -14.26
CA LEU A 75 5.74 -10.89 -12.88
C LEU A 75 4.55 -11.20 -11.98
N VAL A 76 3.49 -10.40 -12.05
CA VAL A 76 2.30 -10.55 -11.23
C VAL A 76 1.53 -11.82 -11.59
N ILE A 77 1.28 -12.07 -12.88
CA ILE A 77 0.58 -13.28 -13.32
C ILE A 77 1.34 -14.55 -12.92
N ASP A 78 2.66 -14.57 -13.10
CA ASP A 78 3.48 -15.73 -12.74
C ASP A 78 3.47 -15.99 -11.24
N HIS A 79 3.56 -14.95 -10.42
CA HIS A 79 3.44 -15.06 -8.97
C HIS A 79 2.05 -15.52 -8.52
N LEU A 80 0.97 -14.99 -9.10
CA LEU A 80 -0.40 -15.42 -8.77
C LEU A 80 -0.62 -16.89 -9.14
N ALA A 81 -0.25 -17.29 -10.36
CA ALA A 81 -0.46 -18.65 -10.84
C ALA A 81 0.41 -19.68 -10.09
N ALA A 82 1.63 -19.30 -9.68
CA ALA A 82 2.52 -20.18 -8.91
C ALA A 82 2.08 -20.31 -7.44
N GLN A 83 1.71 -19.21 -6.80
CA GLN A 83 1.39 -19.18 -5.37
C GLN A 83 -0.04 -19.62 -5.07
N TYR A 84 -0.97 -19.34 -5.98
CA TYR A 84 -2.41 -19.58 -5.80
C TYR A 84 -3.00 -20.35 -7.01
N PRO A 85 -2.49 -21.54 -7.36
CA PRO A 85 -2.87 -22.27 -8.59
C PRO A 85 -4.35 -22.67 -8.66
N ASP A 86 -5.00 -22.84 -7.50
CA ASP A 86 -6.43 -23.13 -7.41
C ASP A 86 -7.30 -21.92 -7.74
N GLN A 87 -6.75 -20.71 -7.61
CA GLN A 87 -7.45 -19.43 -7.78
C GLN A 87 -7.06 -18.72 -9.09
N PHE A 88 -5.82 -18.90 -9.56
CA PHE A 88 -5.30 -18.26 -10.76
C PHE A 88 -4.56 -19.27 -11.64
N SER A 89 -4.64 -19.08 -12.95
CA SER A 89 -3.81 -19.85 -13.89
C SER A 89 -3.48 -19.04 -15.13
N VAL A 90 -2.37 -19.40 -15.79
CA VAL A 90 -1.98 -18.84 -17.07
C VAL A 90 -1.54 -19.93 -18.04
N GLU A 91 -2.00 -19.85 -19.29
CA GLU A 91 -1.48 -20.64 -20.41
C GLU A 91 -0.70 -19.70 -21.34
N LYS A 92 0.57 -20.02 -21.62
CA LYS A 92 1.45 -19.22 -22.49
C LYS A 92 1.77 -19.99 -23.78
N LYS A 93 1.27 -19.50 -24.93
CA LYS A 93 1.60 -20.00 -26.29
C LYS A 93 2.39 -18.93 -27.05
N GLY A 94 3.70 -18.90 -26.82
CA GLY A 94 4.54 -17.79 -27.27
C GLY A 94 4.10 -16.48 -26.63
N SER A 95 3.77 -15.47 -27.43
CA SER A 95 3.22 -14.20 -26.94
C SER A 95 1.70 -14.26 -26.70
N LYS A 96 0.99 -15.30 -27.12
CA LYS A 96 -0.46 -15.44 -26.85
C LYS A 96 -0.69 -16.05 -25.48
N TRP A 97 -1.24 -15.27 -24.57
CA TRP A 97 -1.44 -15.65 -23.18
C TRP A 97 -2.93 -15.71 -22.86
N THR A 98 -3.30 -16.70 -22.06
CA THR A 98 -4.64 -16.85 -21.51
C THR A 98 -4.53 -16.86 -19.99
N PHE A 99 -4.91 -15.75 -19.35
CA PHE A 99 -4.96 -15.62 -17.90
C PHE A 99 -6.37 -15.89 -17.39
N ASN A 100 -6.50 -16.73 -16.36
CA ASN A 100 -7.76 -17.04 -15.71
C ASN A 100 -7.70 -16.61 -14.25
N ASN A 101 -8.63 -15.73 -13.87
CA ASN A 101 -8.91 -15.38 -12.49
C ASN A 101 -10.17 -16.13 -12.07
N LYS A 102 -10.00 -17.28 -11.40
CA LYS A 102 -11.10 -18.18 -11.04
C LYS A 102 -11.95 -17.62 -9.88
N ILE A 103 -11.39 -16.73 -9.06
CA ILE A 103 -12.14 -16.07 -7.98
C ILE A 103 -13.21 -15.15 -8.56
N LEU A 104 -12.89 -14.43 -9.64
CA LEU A 104 -13.81 -13.51 -10.32
C LEU A 104 -14.50 -14.13 -11.53
N GLU A 105 -14.27 -15.42 -11.81
CA GLU A 105 -14.79 -16.15 -12.97
C GLU A 105 -14.44 -15.47 -14.33
N GLU A 106 -13.24 -14.89 -14.41
CA GLU A 106 -12.79 -14.12 -15.57
C GLU A 106 -11.68 -14.82 -16.33
N LYS A 107 -11.74 -14.72 -17.66
CA LYS A 107 -10.73 -15.20 -18.59
C LYS A 107 -10.32 -14.07 -19.53
N GLN A 108 -9.03 -13.74 -19.55
CA GLN A 108 -8.47 -12.75 -20.45
C GLN A 108 -7.47 -13.41 -21.41
N GLU A 109 -7.70 -13.24 -22.70
CA GLU A 109 -6.76 -13.67 -23.76
C GLU A 109 -6.08 -12.43 -24.36
N PHE A 110 -4.75 -12.37 -24.40
CA PHE A 110 -4.04 -11.19 -24.92
C PHE A 110 -2.69 -11.57 -25.56
N THR A 111 -2.12 -10.62 -26.30
CA THR A 111 -0.77 -10.76 -26.85
C THR A 111 0.22 -9.99 -25.98
N PHE A 112 1.07 -10.71 -25.24
CA PHE A 112 2.13 -10.14 -24.42
C PHE A 112 3.05 -9.25 -25.25
N GLY A 113 3.24 -8.00 -24.81
CA GLY A 113 4.08 -7.01 -25.49
C GLY A 113 3.50 -6.42 -26.78
N GLY A 114 2.27 -6.79 -27.15
CA GLY A 114 1.58 -6.31 -28.35
C GLY A 114 0.34 -5.47 -28.04
N GLU A 115 -0.54 -5.34 -29.04
CA GLU A 115 -1.88 -4.79 -28.84
C GLU A 115 -2.71 -5.76 -27.97
N SER A 116 -3.23 -5.23 -26.87
CA SER A 116 -4.10 -5.95 -25.95
C SER A 116 -5.50 -6.12 -26.56
N THR A 117 -6.23 -7.16 -26.12
CA THR A 117 -7.67 -7.31 -26.41
C THR A 117 -8.55 -6.51 -25.44
N PHE A 118 -7.96 -6.00 -24.37
CA PHE A 118 -8.59 -5.11 -23.39
C PHE A 118 -8.23 -3.64 -23.72
N PRO A 119 -9.15 -2.69 -23.45
CA PRO A 119 -8.97 -1.29 -23.82
C PRO A 119 -7.93 -0.55 -22.96
N GLU A 120 -7.57 -1.08 -21.79
CA GLU A 120 -6.62 -0.44 -20.89
C GLU A 120 -5.15 -0.74 -21.20
N GLU A 121 -4.27 0.11 -20.67
CA GLU A 121 -2.84 -0.17 -20.65
C GLU A 121 -2.49 -1.38 -19.74
N PRO A 122 -1.34 -2.05 -19.95
CA PRO A 122 -1.05 -3.33 -19.29
C PRO A 122 -1.06 -3.25 -17.75
N LEU A 123 -0.53 -2.16 -17.18
CA LEU A 123 -0.53 -1.98 -15.72
C LEU A 123 -1.94 -1.76 -15.17
N ALA A 124 -2.76 -0.99 -15.88
CA ALA A 124 -4.17 -0.78 -15.51
C ALA A 124 -4.94 -2.10 -15.56
N PHE A 125 -4.74 -2.92 -16.60
CA PHE A 125 -5.32 -4.26 -16.68
C PHE A 125 -4.98 -5.12 -15.47
N ILE A 126 -3.70 -5.38 -15.19
CA ILE A 126 -3.33 -6.32 -14.13
C ILE A 126 -3.68 -5.81 -12.73
N SER A 127 -3.69 -4.49 -12.54
CA SER A 127 -4.10 -3.87 -11.27
C SER A 127 -5.56 -4.16 -10.89
N ARG A 128 -6.43 -4.45 -11.87
CA ARG A 128 -7.83 -4.86 -11.65
C ARG A 128 -7.96 -6.31 -11.12
N HIS A 129 -6.84 -7.01 -10.93
CA HIS A 129 -6.79 -8.39 -10.47
C HIS A 129 -5.95 -8.58 -9.18
N VAL A 130 -5.43 -7.51 -8.58
CA VAL A 130 -4.60 -7.58 -7.37
C VAL A 130 -4.96 -6.52 -6.35
N GLN A 131 -4.81 -6.83 -5.07
CA GLN A 131 -5.21 -5.97 -3.94
C GLN A 131 -4.28 -4.77 -3.78
N GLU A 132 -3.00 -4.96 -4.04
CA GLU A 132 -1.97 -3.94 -3.96
C GLU A 132 -2.19 -2.79 -4.95
N ASP A 133 -1.96 -1.56 -4.50
CA ASP A 133 -1.65 -0.47 -5.43
C ASP A 133 -0.28 -0.73 -6.08
N LEU A 134 -0.16 -0.49 -7.38
CA LEU A 134 1.02 -0.84 -8.17
C LEU A 134 1.67 0.42 -8.73
N ILE A 135 2.89 0.72 -8.30
CA ILE A 135 3.65 1.88 -8.76
C ILE A 135 4.88 1.40 -9.55
N LEU A 136 5.09 1.96 -10.73
CA LEU A 136 6.27 1.73 -11.56
C LEU A 136 7.18 2.95 -11.47
N MET A 137 8.34 2.76 -10.84
CA MET A 137 9.41 3.75 -10.82
C MET A 137 10.44 3.44 -11.90
N MET A 138 10.67 4.39 -12.80
CA MET A 138 11.68 4.25 -13.85
C MET A 138 12.98 4.94 -13.44
N GLN A 139 14.09 4.27 -13.73
CA GLN A 139 15.43 4.80 -13.48
C GLN A 139 15.93 5.52 -14.74
N ARG A 140 16.16 6.84 -14.62
CA ARG A 140 16.68 7.69 -15.70
C ARG A 140 17.41 8.89 -15.10
N ASP A 141 18.34 9.48 -15.83
CA ASP A 141 19.07 10.69 -15.42
C ASP A 141 19.72 10.61 -14.01
N GLY A 142 20.14 9.39 -13.60
CA GLY A 142 20.74 9.15 -12.28
C GLY A 142 19.76 9.20 -11.09
N ASP A 143 18.44 9.13 -11.33
CA ASP A 143 17.40 9.22 -10.31
C ASP A 143 16.27 8.19 -10.56
N LEU A 144 15.31 8.13 -9.64
CA LEU A 144 14.08 7.36 -9.76
C LEU A 144 12.88 8.29 -9.92
N TYR A 145 12.03 7.99 -10.91
CA TYR A 145 10.84 8.77 -11.22
C TYR A 145 9.59 7.90 -11.12
N LEU A 146 8.52 8.42 -10.53
CA LEU A 146 7.20 7.79 -10.57
C LEU A 146 6.59 8.06 -11.96
N ASP A 147 6.86 7.19 -12.93
CA ASP A 147 6.46 7.42 -14.33
C ASP A 147 5.18 6.66 -14.73
N ALA A 148 4.73 5.67 -13.94
CA ALA A 148 3.40 5.08 -14.06
C ALA A 148 2.90 4.50 -12.73
N GLY A 149 1.59 4.37 -12.58
CA GLY A 149 0.99 3.73 -11.41
C GLY A 149 -0.50 3.49 -11.53
N GLN A 150 -0.98 2.51 -10.77
CA GLN A 150 -2.35 2.41 -10.29
C GLN A 150 -2.35 2.69 -8.79
N LEU A 151 -3.15 3.66 -8.35
CA LEU A 151 -3.24 4.10 -6.96
C LEU A 151 -4.70 4.37 -6.57
N CYS A 152 -5.36 3.39 -5.96
CA CYS A 152 -6.75 3.48 -5.52
C CYS A 152 -6.87 3.67 -4.02
N PHE A 153 -5.90 3.18 -3.25
CA PHE A 153 -5.93 3.19 -1.79
C PHE A 153 -4.74 3.97 -1.22
N PRO A 154 -4.50 5.24 -1.58
CA PRO A 154 -3.39 6.00 -1.03
C PRO A 154 -3.64 6.44 0.42
N ALA A 155 -2.57 6.55 1.21
CA ALA A 155 -2.58 7.23 2.51
C ALA A 155 -2.34 8.74 2.36
N ASN A 156 -3.37 9.50 1.95
CA ASN A 156 -3.34 10.96 1.86
C ASN A 156 -2.30 11.54 0.87
N TRP A 157 -2.18 10.92 -0.30
CA TRP A 157 -1.38 11.43 -1.42
C TRP A 157 -2.07 11.13 -2.77
N SER A 158 -1.59 11.75 -3.85
CA SER A 158 -2.18 11.64 -5.19
C SER A 158 -1.15 11.20 -6.21
N LEU A 159 -1.54 10.25 -7.07
CA LEU A 159 -0.76 9.84 -8.23
C LEU A 159 -0.70 10.98 -9.25
N ALA A 160 -1.83 11.66 -9.49
CA ALA A 160 -1.94 12.75 -10.44
C ALA A 160 -1.02 13.93 -10.08
N PHE A 161 -0.76 14.15 -8.79
CA PHE A 161 0.18 15.19 -8.34
C PHE A 161 1.64 14.76 -8.48
N ASN A 162 1.93 13.46 -8.38
CA ASN A 162 3.29 12.94 -8.27
C ASN A 162 3.84 12.32 -9.57
N LEU A 163 3.01 12.14 -10.61
CA LEU A 163 3.46 11.59 -11.89
C LEU A 163 4.63 12.40 -12.48
N GLY A 164 5.67 11.70 -12.91
CA GLY A 164 6.88 12.28 -13.49
C GLY A 164 7.80 12.96 -12.48
N MET A 165 7.49 12.94 -11.19
CA MET A 165 8.36 13.51 -10.14
C MET A 165 9.47 12.54 -9.73
N LYS A 166 10.60 13.12 -9.34
CA LYS A 166 11.74 12.41 -8.75
C LYS A 166 11.43 11.91 -7.34
N PHE A 167 12.09 10.84 -6.92
CA PHE A 167 11.98 10.25 -5.58
C PHE A 167 12.02 11.31 -4.47
N LYS A 168 13.05 12.16 -4.46
CA LYS A 168 13.20 13.19 -3.42
C LYS A 168 12.15 14.31 -3.49
N CYS A 169 11.58 14.59 -4.66
CA CYS A 169 10.52 15.57 -4.83
C CYS A 169 9.22 15.06 -4.19
N ILE A 170 8.86 13.81 -4.50
CA ILE A 170 7.68 13.14 -3.93
C ILE A 170 7.76 13.10 -2.40
N HIS A 171 8.96 12.83 -1.86
CA HIS A 171 9.17 12.69 -0.42
C HIS A 171 9.51 14.02 0.30
N HIS A 172 9.55 15.15 -0.40
CA HIS A 172 9.83 16.46 0.18
C HIS A 172 8.92 16.81 1.38
N PRO A 173 7.61 16.48 1.39
CA PRO A 173 6.73 16.82 2.51
C PRO A 173 7.00 16.05 3.81
N ILE A 174 7.84 15.00 3.80
CA ILE A 174 8.08 14.15 4.98
C ILE A 174 9.07 14.85 5.93
N PRO A 175 8.65 15.24 7.15
CA PRO A 175 9.55 15.91 8.10
C PRO A 175 10.69 14.98 8.53
N GLY A 176 11.90 15.52 8.64
CA GLY A 176 13.10 14.75 9.00
C GLY A 176 13.64 13.84 7.91
N PHE A 177 12.98 13.72 6.75
CA PHE A 177 13.41 12.79 5.69
C PHE A 177 14.73 13.18 5.02
N LYS A 178 15.01 14.50 4.96
CA LYS A 178 16.29 15.03 4.48
C LYS A 178 17.35 15.11 5.57
N GLU A 179 16.96 14.98 6.84
CA GLU A 179 17.90 15.10 7.94
C GLU A 179 18.89 13.93 7.88
N GLU A 180 20.15 14.25 8.17
CA GLU A 180 21.26 13.29 8.16
C GLU A 180 21.43 12.54 6.83
N GLY A 181 20.87 13.02 5.71
CA GLY A 181 20.96 12.38 4.39
C GLY A 181 20.20 11.05 4.28
N LEU A 182 19.10 10.87 5.03
CA LEU A 182 18.28 9.66 4.98
C LEU A 182 17.67 9.43 3.57
N ASP A 183 17.16 10.48 2.94
CA ASP A 183 16.65 10.45 1.56
C ASP A 183 17.71 9.98 0.55
N ASP A 184 18.94 10.47 0.66
CA ASP A 184 20.08 10.05 -0.15
C ASP A 184 20.40 8.56 0.04
N ARG A 185 20.50 8.10 1.29
CA ARG A 185 20.79 6.70 1.59
C ARG A 185 19.71 5.76 1.03
N ILE A 186 18.43 6.15 1.14
CA ILE A 186 17.31 5.36 0.61
C ILE A 186 17.35 5.37 -0.92
N LEU A 187 17.53 6.52 -1.56
CA LEU A 187 17.64 6.58 -3.02
C LEU A 187 18.78 5.69 -3.52
N GLN A 188 19.96 5.77 -2.91
CA GLN A 188 21.11 4.94 -3.27
C GLN A 188 20.86 3.44 -3.03
N PHE A 189 20.13 3.09 -1.98
CA PHE A 189 19.68 1.70 -1.76
C PHE A 189 18.74 1.24 -2.88
N LEU A 190 17.71 2.02 -3.22
CA LEU A 190 16.75 1.69 -4.28
C LEU A 190 17.43 1.55 -5.64
N MET A 191 18.36 2.46 -5.97
CA MET A 191 19.15 2.43 -7.21
C MET A 191 20.02 1.18 -7.34
N ARG A 192 20.37 0.51 -6.23
CA ARG A 192 21.17 -0.73 -6.20
C ARG A 192 20.34 -2.00 -6.06
N LEU A 193 19.01 -1.93 -6.06
CA LEU A 193 18.17 -3.13 -6.03
C LEU A 193 18.47 -4.05 -7.22
N GLU A 194 18.69 -5.32 -6.93
CA GLU A 194 18.97 -6.37 -7.91
C GLU A 194 17.72 -7.21 -8.21
N ALA A 195 17.56 -7.63 -9.46
CA ALA A 195 16.48 -8.54 -9.83
C ALA A 195 16.66 -9.89 -9.12
N GLY A 196 15.56 -10.49 -8.67
CA GLY A 196 15.57 -11.74 -7.90
C GLY A 196 15.79 -11.58 -6.40
N ASN A 197 16.22 -10.40 -5.93
CA ASN A 197 16.44 -10.09 -4.50
C ASN A 197 15.48 -8.99 -4.02
N PRO A 198 14.15 -9.24 -3.96
CA PRO A 198 13.20 -8.20 -3.58
C PRO A 198 13.24 -7.90 -2.07
N TRP A 199 12.76 -6.71 -1.74
CA TRP A 199 12.73 -6.20 -0.37
C TRP A 199 11.30 -5.87 0.03
N GLU A 200 11.00 -6.02 1.31
CA GLU A 200 9.74 -5.59 1.91
C GLU A 200 9.98 -4.62 3.06
N ARG A 201 9.01 -3.74 3.27
CA ARG A 201 8.95 -2.87 4.44
C ARG A 201 7.51 -2.64 4.85
N LYS A 202 7.33 -2.06 6.03
CA LYS A 202 6.02 -1.62 6.49
C LYS A 202 6.00 -0.11 6.70
N ASN A 203 4.93 0.51 6.24
CA ASN A 203 4.57 1.87 6.62
C ASN A 203 3.25 1.83 7.39
N TRP A 204 2.97 2.86 8.19
CA TRP A 204 1.75 2.89 8.99
C TRP A 204 1.21 4.30 9.17
N SER A 205 -0.07 4.42 9.47
CA SER A 205 -0.73 5.63 9.95
C SER A 205 -1.90 5.28 10.86
N LEU A 206 -2.53 6.30 11.46
CA LEU A 206 -3.87 6.17 12.01
C LEU A 206 -4.84 6.87 11.09
N MET A 207 -6.05 6.32 10.98
CA MET A 207 -7.11 6.87 10.17
C MET A 207 -8.42 6.90 10.96
N ALA A 208 -9.13 8.03 10.88
CA ALA A 208 -10.53 8.08 11.31
C ALA A 208 -11.44 7.68 10.14
N GLY A 209 -12.40 6.81 10.40
CA GLY A 209 -13.22 6.13 9.41
C GLY A 209 -12.64 4.79 8.98
N ASP A 210 -13.47 4.03 8.25
CA ASP A 210 -13.14 2.73 7.69
C ASP A 210 -13.17 2.79 6.16
N ARG A 211 -12.10 3.32 5.55
CA ARG A 211 -12.02 3.53 4.10
C ARG A 211 -10.60 3.33 3.57
N LEU A 212 -10.47 2.53 2.51
CA LEU A 212 -9.17 2.33 1.85
C LEU A 212 -8.74 3.52 0.99
N ASP A 213 -9.67 4.13 0.26
CA ASP A 213 -9.43 5.32 -0.58
C ASP A 213 -9.36 6.60 0.28
N THR A 214 -8.19 6.91 0.82
CA THR A 214 -7.89 8.21 1.45
C THR A 214 -7.08 9.12 0.54
N SER A 215 -7.48 9.20 -0.72
CA SER A 215 -6.90 10.13 -1.70
C SER A 215 -7.11 11.59 -1.30
N LEU A 216 -6.18 12.46 -1.74
CA LEU A 216 -6.29 13.91 -1.54
C LEU A 216 -7.54 14.48 -2.22
N GLU A 217 -7.90 13.91 -3.37
CA GLU A 217 -9.05 14.28 -4.20
C GLU A 217 -10.39 14.09 -3.48
N THR A 218 -10.44 13.26 -2.44
CA THR A 218 -11.67 12.98 -1.66
C THR A 218 -11.57 13.42 -0.20
N PHE A 219 -10.61 14.31 0.11
CA PHE A 219 -10.34 14.75 1.50
C PHE A 219 -11.57 15.34 2.20
N ASP A 220 -12.48 16.00 1.48
CA ASP A 220 -13.74 16.53 2.00
C ASP A 220 -14.68 15.42 2.53
N GLN A 221 -14.57 14.21 1.97
CA GLN A 221 -15.39 13.06 2.35
C GLN A 221 -14.87 12.38 3.62
N TRP A 222 -13.56 12.15 3.70
CA TRP A 222 -12.96 11.36 4.79
C TRP A 222 -12.27 12.22 5.86
N GLY A 223 -11.69 13.37 5.50
CA GLY A 223 -10.90 14.21 6.41
C GLY A 223 -11.72 14.81 7.56
N LYS A 224 -13.02 15.03 7.35
CA LYS A 224 -13.95 15.53 8.40
C LYS A 224 -14.09 14.59 9.59
N LEU A 225 -13.90 13.28 9.40
CA LEU A 225 -14.03 12.29 10.47
C LEU A 225 -12.97 12.46 11.56
N ARG A 226 -11.81 13.05 11.23
CA ARG A 226 -10.75 13.35 12.20
C ARG A 226 -11.23 14.25 13.35
N LYS A 227 -12.23 15.10 13.11
CA LYS A 227 -12.82 15.99 14.13
C LYS A 227 -13.96 15.35 14.92
N GLN A 228 -14.42 14.17 14.50
CA GLN A 228 -15.55 13.46 15.11
C GLN A 228 -15.09 12.38 16.10
N VAL A 229 -13.78 12.14 16.19
CA VAL A 229 -13.22 11.18 17.13
C VAL A 229 -13.38 11.71 18.55
N THR A 230 -13.99 10.89 19.40
CA THR A 230 -14.05 11.07 20.85
C THR A 230 -13.48 9.82 21.52
N LYS A 231 -13.16 9.91 22.81
CA LYS A 231 -12.75 8.73 23.59
C LYS A 231 -13.74 7.55 23.42
N GLU A 232 -15.04 7.84 23.45
CA GLU A 232 -16.11 6.83 23.45
C GLU A 232 -16.22 6.10 22.11
N ASN A 233 -15.99 6.78 20.98
CA ASN A 233 -16.11 6.18 19.65
C ASN A 233 -14.76 5.76 19.03
N ALA A 234 -13.62 6.08 19.67
CA ALA A 234 -12.29 5.85 19.10
C ALA A 234 -12.03 4.38 18.73
N GLY A 235 -12.56 3.43 19.50
CA GLY A 235 -12.44 2.00 19.21
C GLY A 235 -12.98 1.59 17.84
N GLU A 236 -14.19 2.05 17.53
CA GLU A 236 -14.88 1.69 16.27
C GLU A 236 -14.47 2.61 15.12
N LEU A 237 -14.31 3.91 15.38
CA LEU A 237 -14.09 4.91 14.34
C LEU A 237 -12.64 4.96 13.86
N VAL A 238 -11.67 4.69 14.74
CA VAL A 238 -10.25 4.84 14.40
C VAL A 238 -9.67 3.47 14.04
N HIS A 239 -8.92 3.45 12.95
CA HIS A 239 -8.23 2.26 12.46
C HIS A 239 -6.73 2.52 12.43
N ILE A 240 -5.94 1.53 12.86
CA ILE A 240 -4.54 1.45 12.45
C ILE A 240 -4.52 1.03 10.98
N ARG A 241 -3.78 1.79 10.18
CA ARG A 241 -3.60 1.53 8.76
C ARG A 241 -2.16 1.12 8.54
N VAL A 242 -1.93 -0.04 7.93
CA VAL A 242 -0.60 -0.56 7.63
C VAL A 242 -0.48 -0.81 6.13
N GLU A 243 0.62 -0.35 5.56
CA GLU A 243 0.99 -0.64 4.18
C GLU A 243 2.15 -1.63 4.20
N VAL A 244 1.91 -2.85 3.71
CA VAL A 244 2.98 -3.81 3.38
C VAL A 244 3.48 -3.46 2.00
N GLN A 245 4.72 -3.00 1.95
CA GLN A 245 5.31 -2.37 0.79
C GLN A 245 6.43 -3.25 0.25
N LYS A 246 6.38 -3.63 -1.02
CA LYS A 246 7.39 -4.51 -1.63
C LYS A 246 8.04 -3.86 -2.82
N LEU A 247 9.33 -4.13 -2.99
CA LEU A 247 10.20 -3.50 -3.99
C LEU A 247 10.86 -4.60 -4.83
N PHE A 248 10.51 -4.64 -6.11
CA PHE A 248 11.03 -5.60 -7.09
C PHE A 248 11.75 -4.87 -8.21
N ARG A 249 13.03 -5.18 -8.42
CA ARG A 249 13.75 -4.76 -9.62
C ARG A 249 13.24 -5.58 -10.81
N LEU A 250 12.80 -4.90 -11.85
CA LEU A 250 12.34 -5.48 -13.10
C LEU A 250 13.55 -5.79 -14.01
N PRO A 251 13.81 -7.05 -14.38
CA PRO A 251 15.06 -7.46 -15.03
C PRO A 251 15.28 -6.93 -16.45
N ARG A 252 14.22 -6.66 -17.24
CA ARG A 252 14.31 -6.19 -18.63
C ARG A 252 14.40 -4.68 -18.72
N THR A 253 13.51 -3.98 -18.02
CA THR A 253 13.43 -2.51 -18.07
C THR A 253 14.32 -1.81 -17.06
N ASN A 254 14.87 -2.56 -16.10
CA ASN A 254 15.55 -2.01 -14.93
C ASN A 254 14.65 -1.00 -14.17
N GLY A 255 13.33 -1.07 -14.30
CA GLY A 255 12.39 -0.34 -13.45
C GLY A 255 12.27 -0.96 -12.06
N ILE A 256 11.61 -0.28 -11.13
CA ILE A 256 11.22 -0.83 -9.83
C ILE A 256 9.70 -0.91 -9.78
N LEU A 257 9.17 -2.12 -9.60
CA LEU A 257 7.80 -2.30 -9.16
C LEU A 257 7.75 -2.10 -7.65
N PHE A 258 6.94 -1.14 -7.23
CA PHE A 258 6.61 -0.86 -5.85
C PHE A 258 5.14 -1.24 -5.61
N THR A 259 4.90 -2.31 -4.86
CA THR A 259 3.55 -2.75 -4.50
C THR A 259 3.20 -2.28 -3.09
N ILE A 260 1.95 -1.88 -2.88
CA ILE A 260 1.46 -1.34 -1.61
C ILE A 260 0.18 -2.07 -1.23
N ASN A 261 0.28 -3.08 -0.36
CA ASN A 261 -0.89 -3.75 0.20
C ASN A 261 -1.37 -3.01 1.45
N THR A 262 -2.61 -2.55 1.46
CA THR A 262 -3.16 -1.73 2.54
C THR A 262 -4.07 -2.57 3.43
N HIS A 263 -3.78 -2.57 4.73
CA HIS A 263 -4.58 -3.25 5.74
C HIS A 263 -5.11 -2.23 6.76
N LEU A 264 -6.39 -2.41 7.14
CA LEU A 264 -7.03 -1.66 8.21
C LEU A 264 -7.33 -2.61 9.37
N LEU A 265 -7.18 -2.12 10.60
CA LEU A 265 -7.64 -2.81 11.81
C LEU A 265 -8.20 -1.77 12.76
N SER A 266 -9.44 -1.96 13.20
CA SER A 266 -10.06 -1.05 14.16
C SER A 266 -9.29 -1.05 15.48
N LEU A 267 -9.30 0.08 16.19
CA LEU A 267 -8.70 0.12 17.52
C LEU A 267 -9.42 -0.83 18.49
N GLU A 268 -10.73 -1.04 18.33
CA GLU A 268 -11.50 -2.04 19.08
C GLU A 268 -10.91 -3.44 18.95
N ASN A 269 -10.52 -3.86 17.73
CA ASN A 269 -9.87 -5.15 17.54
C ASN A 269 -8.42 -5.12 18.02
N LEU A 270 -7.67 -4.05 17.78
CA LEU A 270 -6.28 -3.92 18.23
C LEU A 270 -6.17 -4.07 19.75
N VAL A 271 -7.09 -3.49 20.53
CA VAL A 271 -7.02 -3.54 22.00
C VAL A 271 -7.30 -4.91 22.58
N SER A 272 -7.87 -5.84 21.81
CA SER A 272 -8.05 -7.24 22.22
C SER A 272 -6.70 -7.96 22.38
N ASN A 273 -5.65 -7.53 21.67
CA ASN A 273 -4.28 -7.95 21.92
C ASN A 273 -3.61 -6.99 22.91
N ARG A 274 -3.39 -7.47 24.14
CA ARG A 274 -2.88 -6.62 25.23
C ARG A 274 -1.43 -6.15 25.04
N GLU A 275 -0.61 -6.94 24.36
CA GLU A 275 0.77 -6.55 24.02
C GLU A 275 0.75 -5.40 23.00
N TRP A 276 -0.07 -5.54 21.95
CA TRP A 276 -0.21 -4.50 20.92
C TRP A 276 -0.84 -3.23 21.48
N LEU A 277 -1.84 -3.34 22.36
CA LEU A 277 -2.42 -2.21 23.07
C LEU A 277 -1.35 -1.41 23.82
N LYS A 278 -0.57 -2.08 24.67
CA LYS A 278 0.48 -1.43 25.47
C LYS A 278 1.53 -0.78 24.57
N GLN A 279 2.04 -1.53 23.60
CA GLN A 279 3.06 -1.04 22.69
C GLN A 279 2.56 0.15 21.87
N PHE A 280 1.33 0.10 21.37
CA PHE A 280 0.76 1.17 20.58
C PHE A 280 0.47 2.43 21.40
N HIS A 281 0.03 2.26 22.65
CA HIS A 281 -0.13 3.35 23.61
C HIS A 281 1.21 4.07 23.87
N ASP A 282 2.28 3.32 24.14
CA ASP A 282 3.61 3.89 24.39
C ASP A 282 4.13 4.66 23.16
N ILE A 283 4.01 4.05 21.97
CA ILE A 283 4.41 4.67 20.70
C ILE A 283 3.63 5.97 20.46
N LEU A 284 2.31 5.94 20.61
CA LEU A 284 1.49 7.11 20.34
C LEU A 284 1.76 8.21 21.36
N SER A 285 1.96 7.86 22.64
CA SER A 285 2.29 8.81 23.70
C SER A 285 3.59 9.56 23.41
N GLU A 286 4.61 8.86 22.95
CA GLU A 286 5.95 9.40 22.68
C GLU A 286 6.09 10.01 21.27
N LEU A 287 5.16 9.71 20.35
CA LEU A 287 5.29 10.06 18.93
C LEU A 287 5.64 11.54 18.74
N PRO A 288 6.77 11.86 18.06
CA PRO A 288 7.19 13.24 17.87
C PRO A 288 6.11 14.12 17.22
N PRO A 289 5.96 15.40 17.63
CA PRO A 289 4.90 16.27 17.10
C PRO A 289 4.89 16.36 15.57
N HIS A 290 6.06 16.55 14.94
CA HIS A 290 6.17 16.64 13.49
C HIS A 290 5.73 15.35 12.76
N ILE A 291 5.96 14.17 13.34
CA ILE A 291 5.46 12.90 12.78
C ILE A 291 3.95 12.80 12.98
N THR A 292 3.45 13.21 14.15
CA THR A 292 2.02 13.23 14.46
C THR A 292 1.26 14.12 13.46
N ASP A 293 1.80 15.32 13.19
CA ASP A 293 1.22 16.29 12.26
C ASP A 293 1.25 15.76 10.83
N TYR A 294 2.40 15.25 10.36
CA TYR A 294 2.55 14.69 9.02
C TYR A 294 1.59 13.50 8.78
N LYS A 295 1.44 12.61 9.76
CA LYS A 295 0.51 11.47 9.66
C LYS A 295 -0.95 11.89 9.85
N GLY A 296 -1.24 13.16 10.12
CA GLY A 296 -2.59 13.70 10.25
C GLY A 296 -3.34 13.26 11.51
N ILE A 297 -2.62 12.90 12.57
CA ILE A 297 -3.15 12.30 13.80
C ILE A 297 -3.48 13.37 14.86
N SER A 298 -2.88 14.55 14.76
CA SER A 298 -2.86 15.57 15.83
C SER A 298 -4.22 15.99 16.34
N LEU A 299 -5.24 16.02 15.47
CA LEU A 299 -6.61 16.42 15.83
C LEU A 299 -7.29 15.49 16.83
N TYR A 300 -6.91 14.21 16.86
CA TYR A 300 -7.59 13.18 17.64
C TYR A 300 -6.65 12.30 18.47
N LYS A 301 -5.33 12.58 18.45
CA LYS A 301 -4.32 11.87 19.23
C LYS A 301 -4.72 11.72 20.71
N ASN A 302 -5.16 12.82 21.33
CA ASN A 302 -5.49 12.83 22.75
C ASN A 302 -6.72 11.96 23.07
N GLU A 303 -7.74 11.96 22.22
CA GLU A 303 -8.93 11.13 22.40
C GLU A 303 -8.61 9.64 22.25
N VAL A 304 -7.76 9.30 21.28
CA VAL A 304 -7.25 7.93 21.13
C VAL A 304 -6.42 7.52 22.35
N LEU A 305 -5.53 8.38 22.86
CA LEU A 305 -4.75 8.07 24.06
C LEU A 305 -5.63 7.84 25.28
N LYS A 306 -6.68 8.65 25.48
CA LYS A 306 -7.66 8.44 26.57
C LYS A 306 -8.34 7.07 26.44
N TYR A 307 -8.75 6.69 25.23
CA TYR A 307 -9.37 5.39 24.97
C TYR A 307 -8.40 4.23 25.26
N LEU A 308 -7.17 4.30 24.76
CA LEU A 308 -6.15 3.27 24.98
C LEU A 308 -5.80 3.15 26.48
N SER A 309 -5.67 4.28 27.19
CA SER A 309 -5.45 4.30 28.64
C SER A 309 -6.60 3.64 29.41
N GLU A 310 -7.86 3.95 29.06
CA GLU A 310 -9.03 3.30 29.67
C GLU A 310 -9.02 1.78 29.44
N LYS A 311 -8.66 1.31 28.23
CA LYS A 311 -8.55 -0.13 27.94
C LYS A 311 -7.37 -0.80 28.65
N LEU A 312 -6.28 -0.08 28.90
CA LEU A 312 -5.17 -0.56 29.71
C LEU A 312 -5.60 -0.72 31.19
N GLU A 313 -6.35 0.24 31.72
CA GLU A 313 -6.85 0.22 33.10
C GLU A 313 -7.97 -0.82 33.31
N SER A 314 -8.92 -0.92 32.37
CA SER A 314 -10.04 -1.87 32.44
C SER A 314 -9.59 -3.32 32.35
N GLY A 315 -8.39 -3.58 31.79
CA GLY A 315 -7.74 -4.89 31.84
C GLY A 315 -6.97 -5.16 33.15
N LYS A 316 -7.20 -4.38 34.21
CA LYS A 316 -6.88 -4.72 35.61
C LYS A 316 -8.17 -4.92 36.41
N VAL A 317 -8.95 -5.96 36.15
CA VAL A 317 -9.96 -6.42 37.12
C VAL A 317 -10.09 -7.96 37.06
N VAL A 318 -9.67 -8.58 38.16
CA VAL A 318 -9.67 -10.00 38.61
C VAL A 318 -8.68 -10.95 37.93
#